data_AF-A0AAE3GLT3-F1
#
_entry.id   AF-A0AAE3GLT3-F1
#
_cell.length_a   1.000
_cell.length_b   1.000
_cell.length_c   1.000
_cell.angle_alpha   90.00
_cell.angle_beta   90.00
_cell.angle_gamma   90.00
#
_symmetry.space_group_name_H-M   'P 1'
#
loop_
_entity.id
_entity.type
_entity.pdbx_description
1 polymer ?
#
loop_
_entity_poly.entity_id
_entity_poly.type
_entity_poly.pdbx_seq_one_letter_code
_entity_poly.pdbx_strand_id
1 'polypeptide(L)'
;MKIRCIANTGRSLPDSYLNPRLGYTKELEFPLTIGKDYIVYAFSTKQEQIWYYVCEDNYMYYPMRSPAPLFEVVDNRMSAYWRLKISLNGLLEVAFDQWFSDPYFYDKLTDQEEEEVLIFEKVKEMMDLEAFSPAHMLIDYTRMQASSLAS
;
A
#
# COMPACT_ATOMS: atom_id res chain seq x y z
N MET A 1 -0.70 -3.63 7.03
CA MET A 1 0.22 -4.38 6.13
C MET A 1 1.56 -3.66 6.03
N LYS A 2 2.67 -4.42 6.08
CA LYS A 2 4.02 -3.91 5.81
C LYS A 2 4.69 -4.74 4.73
N ILE A 3 5.48 -4.06 3.90
CA ILE A 3 6.23 -4.65 2.81
C ILE A 3 7.69 -4.21 2.89
N ARG A 4 8.63 -5.05 2.49
CA ARG A 4 10.06 -4.70 2.44
C ARG A 4 10.49 -4.56 1.00
N CYS A 5 11.18 -3.45 0.69
CA CYS A 5 11.73 -3.23 -0.64
C CYS A 5 12.88 -4.23 -0.89
N ILE A 6 12.77 -5.03 -1.95
CA ILE A 6 13.79 -6.00 -2.38
C ILE A 6 14.50 -5.56 -3.66
N ALA A 7 13.91 -4.61 -4.39
CA ALA A 7 14.47 -3.99 -5.57
C ALA A 7 13.87 -2.59 -5.76
N ASN A 8 14.61 -1.69 -6.39
CA ASN A 8 14.17 -0.31 -6.62
C ASN A 8 14.38 0.15 -8.06
N THR A 9 14.53 -0.78 -9.01
CA THR A 9 14.71 -0.46 -10.43
C THR A 9 13.75 -1.25 -11.31
N GLY A 10 13.41 -0.67 -12.46
CA GLY A 10 12.59 -1.32 -13.47
C GLY A 10 13.16 -2.63 -14.01
N ARG A 11 14.48 -2.87 -13.90
CA ARG A 11 15.10 -4.15 -14.30
C ARG A 11 14.55 -5.35 -13.54
N SER A 12 14.05 -5.11 -12.34
CA SER A 12 13.51 -6.15 -11.45
C SER A 12 12.01 -6.36 -11.66
N LEU A 13 11.38 -5.56 -12.51
CA LEU A 13 9.96 -5.69 -12.84
C LEU A 13 9.74 -6.72 -13.95
N PRO A 14 8.63 -7.48 -13.90
CA PRO A 14 8.15 -8.22 -15.05
C PRO A 14 7.90 -7.29 -16.24
N ASP A 15 8.10 -7.77 -17.47
CA ASP A 15 7.90 -6.96 -18.68
C ASP A 15 6.47 -6.38 -18.78
N SER A 16 5.48 -6.99 -18.14
CA SER A 16 4.11 -6.47 -18.07
C SER A 16 4.02 -5.10 -17.38
N TYR A 17 4.86 -4.83 -16.38
CA TYR A 17 4.92 -3.54 -15.68
C TYR A 17 5.72 -2.48 -16.46
N LEU A 18 6.41 -2.87 -17.53
CA LEU A 18 7.21 -1.96 -18.34
C LEU A 18 6.35 -1.33 -19.42
N ASN A 19 6.42 -0.01 -19.49
CA ASN A 19 5.79 0.77 -20.54
C ASN A 19 6.65 2.01 -20.82
N PRO A 20 7.60 1.92 -21.77
CA PRO A 20 8.50 3.01 -22.09
C PRO A 20 7.79 4.31 -22.50
N ARG A 21 6.56 4.24 -23.05
CA ARG A 21 5.77 5.42 -23.41
C ARG A 21 5.29 6.22 -22.19
N LEU A 22 5.20 5.56 -21.04
CA LEU A 22 4.81 6.16 -19.75
C LEU A 22 6.01 6.34 -18.81
N GLY A 23 7.24 6.13 -19.29
CA GLY A 23 8.47 6.25 -18.49
C GLY A 23 8.82 5.02 -17.64
N TYR A 24 8.01 3.96 -17.65
CA TYR A 24 8.34 2.70 -16.97
C TYR A 24 9.31 1.87 -17.81
N THR A 25 10.59 2.17 -17.74
CA THR A 25 11.67 1.43 -18.43
C THR A 25 12.46 0.56 -17.46
N LYS A 26 13.39 -0.26 -17.99
CA LYS A 26 14.28 -1.07 -17.16
C LYS A 26 15.24 -0.20 -16.34
N GLU A 27 15.55 1.00 -16.82
CA GLU A 27 16.48 1.96 -16.23
C GLU A 27 15.81 2.87 -15.20
N LEU A 28 14.46 2.88 -15.12
CA LEU A 28 13.74 3.67 -14.13
C LEU A 28 14.16 3.25 -12.72
N GLU A 29 14.59 4.23 -11.92
CA GLU A 29 14.82 4.08 -10.50
C GLU A 29 13.62 4.64 -9.72
N PHE A 30 13.16 3.86 -8.75
CA PHE A 30 12.11 4.27 -7.83
C PHE A 30 12.77 4.84 -6.56
N PRO A 31 12.20 5.89 -5.93
CA PRO A 31 12.75 6.48 -4.71
C PRO A 31 12.48 5.59 -3.48
N LEU A 32 12.99 4.36 -3.54
CA LEU A 32 12.84 3.30 -2.56
C LEU A 32 14.22 2.78 -2.14
N THR A 33 14.39 2.58 -0.83
CA THR A 33 15.59 2.02 -0.22
C THR A 33 15.43 0.51 -0.08
N ILE A 34 16.30 -0.25 -0.74
CA ILE A 34 16.34 -1.71 -0.60
C ILE A 34 16.60 -2.09 0.87
N GLY A 35 15.82 -3.04 1.39
CA GLY A 35 15.86 -3.52 2.77
C GLY A 35 14.99 -2.70 3.75
N LYS A 36 14.47 -1.54 3.34
CA LYS A 36 13.56 -0.74 4.17
C LYS A 36 12.13 -1.29 4.13
N ASP A 37 11.49 -1.29 5.28
CA ASP A 37 10.07 -1.62 5.43
C ASP A 37 9.21 -0.38 5.16
N TYR A 38 8.15 -0.57 4.39
CA TYR A 38 7.15 0.44 4.03
C TYR A 38 5.76 -0.02 4.45
N ILE A 39 4.92 0.94 4.82
CA ILE A 39 3.51 0.72 5.15
C ILE A 39 2.69 0.95 3.88
N VAL A 40 1.76 0.03 3.62
CA VAL A 40 0.83 0.13 2.49
C VAL A 40 -0.42 0.83 2.96
N TYR A 41 -0.72 2.01 2.40
CA TYR A 41 -1.92 2.79 2.75
C TYR A 41 -3.11 2.43 1.87
N ALA A 42 -2.84 2.06 0.62
CA ALA A 42 -3.82 1.58 -0.33
C ALA A 42 -3.14 0.65 -1.34
N PHE A 43 -3.92 -0.13 -2.08
CA PHE A 43 -3.45 -0.83 -3.26
C PHE A 43 -4.57 -1.01 -4.27
N SER A 44 -4.20 -1.09 -5.54
CA SER A 44 -5.16 -1.30 -6.61
C SER A 44 -4.59 -2.17 -7.72
N THR A 45 -5.51 -2.74 -8.49
CA THR A 45 -5.17 -3.41 -9.75
C THR A 45 -5.25 -2.43 -10.90
N LYS A 46 -4.26 -2.43 -11.78
CA LYS A 46 -4.28 -1.71 -13.06
C LYS A 46 -3.66 -2.62 -14.13
N GLN A 47 -4.37 -2.89 -15.23
CA GLN A 47 -3.89 -3.80 -16.27
C GLN A 47 -3.41 -5.16 -15.71
N GLU A 48 -4.23 -5.76 -14.83
CA GLU A 48 -3.96 -7.04 -14.17
C GLU A 48 -2.73 -7.03 -13.23
N GLN A 49 -2.19 -5.85 -12.93
CA GLN A 49 -1.01 -5.67 -12.08
C GLN A 49 -1.40 -5.01 -10.77
N ILE A 50 -0.77 -5.44 -9.68
CA ILE A 50 -0.96 -4.84 -8.35
C ILE A 50 0.03 -3.68 -8.16
N TRP A 51 -0.48 -2.57 -7.67
CA TRP A 51 0.27 -1.37 -7.30
C TRP A 51 0.00 -1.02 -5.85
N TYR A 52 1.06 -0.86 -5.05
CA TYR A 52 0.96 -0.40 -3.66
C TYR A 52 1.08 1.12 -3.61
N TYR A 53 0.31 1.74 -2.72
CA TYR A 53 0.46 3.15 -2.39
C TYR A 53 1.24 3.24 -1.07
N VAL A 54 2.46 3.75 -1.14
CA VAL A 54 3.40 3.85 -0.02
C VAL A 54 3.97 5.27 0.10
N CYS A 55 4.40 5.65 1.29
CA CYS A 55 5.23 6.84 1.47
C CYS A 55 6.67 6.49 1.11
N GLU A 56 7.10 6.82 -0.11
CA GLU A 56 8.45 6.60 -0.63
C GLU A 56 9.50 7.49 0.08
N ASP A 57 10.79 7.36 -0.24
CA ASP A 57 11.85 8.06 0.50
C ASP A 57 11.84 9.59 0.32
N ASN A 58 11.31 10.06 -0.80
CA ASN A 58 11.06 11.47 -1.09
C ASN A 58 9.62 11.91 -0.74
N TYR A 59 8.92 11.14 0.09
CA TYR A 59 7.56 11.45 0.52
C TYR A 59 7.42 12.88 1.04
N MET A 60 6.34 13.54 0.63
CA MET A 60 5.95 14.85 1.14
C MET A 60 4.63 14.77 1.91
N TYR A 61 3.50 14.57 1.22
CA TYR A 61 2.16 14.65 1.83
C TYR A 61 1.15 13.62 1.29
N TYR A 62 1.53 12.73 0.36
CA TYR A 62 0.65 11.69 -0.17
C TYR A 62 1.41 10.40 -0.50
N PRO A 63 0.75 9.22 -0.48
CA PRO A 63 1.40 7.97 -0.81
C PRO A 63 1.49 7.82 -2.32
N MET A 64 2.67 7.46 -2.82
CA MET A 64 2.92 7.25 -4.25
C MET A 64 2.70 5.80 -4.64
N ARG A 65 2.29 5.58 -5.90
CA ARG A 65 2.14 4.23 -6.46
C ARG A 65 3.48 3.62 -6.81
N SER A 66 3.78 2.49 -6.19
CA SER A 66 4.94 1.66 -6.48
C SER A 66 4.52 0.26 -6.95
N PRO A 67 5.21 -0.35 -7.92
CA PRO A 67 4.91 -1.71 -8.37
C PRO A 67 5.06 -2.75 -7.25
N ALA A 68 4.06 -3.62 -7.07
CA ALA A 68 4.14 -4.69 -6.07
C ALA A 68 5.37 -5.62 -6.19
N PRO A 69 5.88 -5.97 -7.38
CA PRO A 69 7.06 -6.84 -7.52
C PRO A 69 8.36 -6.30 -6.95
N LEU A 70 8.43 -5.01 -6.61
CA LEU A 70 9.59 -4.42 -5.95
C LEU A 70 9.71 -4.79 -4.47
N PHE A 71 8.70 -5.49 -3.92
CA PHE A 71 8.60 -5.74 -2.49
C PHE A 71 8.27 -7.19 -2.16
N GLU A 72 8.69 -7.62 -0.97
CA GLU A 72 8.17 -8.80 -0.29
C GLU A 72 7.22 -8.39 0.86
N VAL A 73 6.22 -9.21 1.17
CA VAL A 73 5.31 -8.95 2.30
C VAL A 73 5.95 -9.42 3.58
N VAL A 74 6.17 -8.51 4.54
CA VAL A 74 6.75 -8.84 5.85
C VAL A 74 5.69 -8.85 6.97
N ASP A 75 4.54 -8.23 6.73
CA ASP A 75 3.37 -8.28 7.60
C ASP A 75 2.10 -8.22 6.75
N ASN A 76 1.39 -9.35 6.66
CA ASN A 76 0.21 -9.54 5.81
C ASN A 76 -1.11 -9.15 6.49
N ARG A 77 -1.08 -8.54 7.69
CA ARG A 77 -2.30 -8.09 8.37
C ARG A 77 -2.99 -7.01 7.54
N MET A 78 -4.26 -7.24 7.23
CA MET A 78 -5.14 -6.24 6.63
C MET A 78 -5.39 -5.14 7.65
N SER A 79 -5.35 -3.88 7.18
CA SER A 79 -5.64 -2.76 8.07
C SER A 79 -7.12 -2.69 8.44
N ALA A 80 -7.43 -2.34 9.69
CA ALA A 80 -8.81 -2.10 10.14
C ALA A 80 -9.44 -0.88 9.43
N TYR A 81 -8.59 0.02 8.93
CA TYR A 81 -9.00 1.22 8.19
C TYR A 81 -9.30 0.94 6.72
N TRP A 82 -8.92 -0.22 6.19
CA TRP A 82 -9.17 -0.55 4.80
C TRP A 82 -10.64 -0.84 4.50
N ARG A 83 -11.07 -0.40 3.33
CA ARG A 83 -12.30 -0.74 2.62
C ARG A 83 -11.91 -1.27 1.25
N LEU A 84 -12.77 -2.11 0.69
CA LEU A 84 -12.55 -2.75 -0.60
C LEU A 84 -13.68 -2.34 -1.55
N LYS A 85 -13.30 -1.97 -2.77
CA LYS A 85 -14.21 -1.68 -3.87
C LYS A 85 -13.78 -2.46 -5.10
N ILE A 86 -14.75 -3.05 -5.79
CA ILE A 86 -14.55 -3.66 -7.10
C ILE A 86 -15.42 -2.88 -8.08
N SER A 87 -14.78 -2.24 -9.06
CA SER A 87 -15.47 -1.50 -10.11
C SER A 87 -16.15 -2.47 -11.10
N LEU A 88 -17.14 -1.99 -11.87
CA LEU A 88 -17.89 -2.83 -12.83
C LEU A 88 -16.99 -3.49 -13.89
N ASN A 89 -15.83 -2.91 -14.17
CA ASN A 89 -14.81 -3.46 -15.06
C ASN A 89 -13.84 -4.44 -14.36
N GLY A 90 -14.12 -4.84 -13.12
CA GLY A 90 -13.33 -5.80 -12.36
C GLY A 90 -12.10 -5.23 -11.67
N LEU A 91 -11.85 -3.91 -11.72
CA LEU A 91 -10.72 -3.31 -11.03
C LEU A 91 -10.94 -3.33 -9.52
N LEU A 92 -10.00 -3.93 -8.80
CA LEU A 92 -9.93 -3.94 -7.35
C LEU A 92 -9.20 -2.69 -6.85
N GLU A 93 -9.80 -2.04 -5.85
CA GLU A 93 -9.19 -0.98 -5.07
C GLU A 93 -9.40 -1.28 -3.59
N VAL A 94 -8.33 -1.15 -2.81
CA VAL A 94 -8.34 -1.24 -1.36
C VAL A 94 -7.69 0.02 -0.80
N ALA A 95 -8.43 0.81 -0.04
CA ALA A 95 -7.98 2.08 0.51
C ALA A 95 -8.80 2.42 1.77
N PHE A 96 -8.51 3.53 2.43
CA PHE A 96 -9.32 4.03 3.54
C PHE A 96 -10.64 4.67 3.06
N ASP A 97 -11.59 4.84 3.96
CA ASP A 97 -12.98 5.20 3.66
C ASP A 97 -13.13 6.53 2.87
N GLN A 98 -12.36 7.55 3.24
CA GLN A 98 -12.40 8.87 2.59
C GLN A 98 -11.95 8.81 1.13
N TRP A 99 -11.05 7.88 0.78
CA TRP A 99 -10.63 7.64 -0.60
C TRP A 99 -11.81 7.28 -1.51
N PHE A 100 -12.83 6.60 -0.98
CA PHE A 100 -13.99 6.18 -1.75
C PHE A 100 -15.18 7.12 -1.63
N SER A 101 -15.22 7.92 -0.57
CA SER A 101 -16.32 8.85 -0.29
C SER A 101 -16.32 10.06 -1.22
N ASP A 102 -15.13 10.49 -1.66
CA ASP A 102 -14.97 11.51 -2.70
C ASP A 102 -14.27 10.91 -3.93
N PRO A 103 -14.94 10.86 -5.11
CA PRO A 103 -14.35 10.36 -6.34
C PRO A 103 -13.04 11.04 -6.77
N TYR A 104 -12.79 12.28 -6.32
CA TYR A 104 -11.60 13.06 -6.62
C TYR A 104 -10.65 13.18 -5.43
N PHE A 105 -10.87 12.43 -4.35
CA PHE A 105 -10.06 12.53 -3.12
C PHE A 105 -8.56 12.46 -3.43
N TYR A 106 -8.13 11.45 -4.19
CA TYR A 106 -6.71 11.26 -4.48
C TYR A 106 -6.15 12.36 -5.38
N ASP A 107 -6.92 12.85 -6.36
CA ASP A 107 -6.49 13.94 -7.23
C ASP A 107 -6.29 15.22 -6.43
N LYS A 108 -7.26 15.60 -5.59
CA LYS A 108 -7.17 16.75 -4.69
C LYS A 108 -6.03 16.63 -3.67
N LEU A 109 -5.81 15.42 -3.15
CA LEU A 109 -4.67 15.13 -2.28
C LEU A 109 -3.34 15.38 -3.02
N THR A 110 -3.23 14.97 -4.29
CA THR A 110 -2.04 15.27 -5.10
C THR A 110 -1.90 16.74 -5.48
N ASP A 111 -3.02 17.47 -5.56
CA ASP A 111 -3.08 18.91 -5.82
C ASP A 111 -2.82 19.77 -4.57
N GLN A 112 -2.54 19.16 -3.41
CA GLN A 112 -2.28 19.83 -2.13
C GLN A 112 -3.47 20.60 -1.57
N GLU A 113 -4.69 20.16 -1.87
CA GLU A 113 -5.87 20.71 -1.21
C GLU A 113 -5.80 20.41 0.30
N GLU A 114 -5.93 21.46 1.11
CA GLU A 114 -5.60 21.43 2.55
C GLU A 114 -6.43 20.39 3.31
N GLU A 115 -7.71 20.23 2.96
CA GLU A 115 -8.61 19.29 3.60
C GLU A 115 -8.18 17.84 3.37
N GLU A 116 -7.88 17.46 2.14
CA GLU A 116 -7.49 16.10 1.77
C GLU A 116 -6.11 15.73 2.34
N VAL A 117 -5.17 16.68 2.38
CA VAL A 117 -3.87 16.50 3.06
C VAL A 117 -4.09 16.20 4.55
N LEU A 118 -4.88 17.01 5.25
CA LEU A 118 -5.17 16.80 6.67
C LEU A 118 -5.90 15.49 6.95
N ILE A 119 -6.76 15.05 6.03
CA ILE A 119 -7.41 13.74 6.13
C ILE A 119 -6.37 12.63 5.99
N PHE A 120 -5.51 12.69 4.98
CA PHE A 120 -4.49 11.66 4.78
C PHE A 120 -3.49 11.60 5.92
N GLU A 121 -3.03 12.73 6.45
CA GLU A 121 -2.13 12.77 7.62
C GLU A 121 -2.69 12.01 8.82
N LYS A 122 -3.97 12.23 9.15
CA LYS A 122 -4.66 11.52 10.24
C LYS A 122 -4.76 10.03 9.97
N VAL A 123 -5.12 9.64 8.75
CA VAL A 123 -5.21 8.22 8.37
C VAL A 123 -3.84 7.56 8.44
N LYS A 124 -2.81 8.24 7.94
CA LYS A 124 -1.43 7.78 7.98
C LYS A 124 -0.98 7.54 9.42
N GLU A 125 -1.20 8.48 10.33
CA GLU A 125 -0.88 8.31 11.75
C GLU A 125 -1.54 7.07 12.35
N MET A 126 -2.84 6.89 12.11
CA MET A 126 -3.60 5.73 12.62
C MET A 126 -3.08 4.40 12.06
N MET A 127 -2.83 4.34 10.75
CA MET A 127 -2.32 3.13 10.08
C MET A 127 -0.88 2.82 10.47
N ASP A 128 -0.05 3.84 10.70
CA ASP A 128 1.30 3.68 11.23
C ASP A 128 1.27 3.05 12.61
N LEU A 129 0.47 3.60 13.52
CA LEU A 129 0.30 3.05 14.88
C LEU A 129 -0.17 1.60 14.84
N GLU A 130 -1.11 1.25 13.96
CA GLU A 130 -1.57 -0.12 13.76
C GLU A 130 -0.44 -1.05 13.28
N ALA A 131 0.36 -0.61 12.31
CA ALA A 131 1.44 -1.39 11.72
C ALA A 131 2.60 -1.65 12.71
N PHE A 132 2.82 -0.73 13.65
CA PHE A 132 3.81 -0.87 14.72
C PHE A 132 3.28 -1.55 15.98
N SER A 133 1.96 -1.72 16.12
CA SER A 133 1.36 -2.35 17.30
C SER A 133 1.57 -3.88 17.33
N PRO A 134 2.16 -4.43 18.42
CA PRO A 134 2.30 -5.88 18.62
C PRO A 134 0.97 -6.60 18.87
N ALA A 135 -0.10 -5.86 19.17
CA ALA A 135 -1.31 -6.37 19.83
C ALA A 135 -2.07 -7.45 19.03
N HIS A 136 -1.89 -7.53 17.71
CA HIS A 136 -2.52 -8.58 16.90
C HIS A 136 -1.77 -9.92 16.93
N MET A 137 -0.49 -9.96 17.36
CA MET A 137 0.25 -11.22 17.53
C MET A 137 -0.31 -12.08 18.68
N LEU A 138 -0.95 -11.46 19.68
CA LEU A 138 -1.49 -12.18 20.83
C LEU A 138 -2.84 -12.85 20.54
N ILE A 139 -3.64 -12.29 19.62
CA ILE A 139 -4.98 -12.84 19.29
C ILE A 139 -4.84 -14.15 18.50
N ASP A 140 -3.91 -14.21 17.54
CA ASP A 140 -3.67 -15.43 16.75
C ASP A 140 -3.03 -16.54 17.59
N TYR A 141 -2.12 -16.19 18.50
CA TYR A 141 -1.52 -17.17 19.43
C TYR A 141 -2.58 -17.79 20.36
N THR A 142 -3.52 -16.97 20.86
CA THR A 142 -4.60 -17.43 21.74
C THR A 142 -5.60 -18.33 20.98
N ARG A 143 -5.90 -18.00 19.72
CA ARG A 143 -6.79 -18.82 18.86
C ARG A 143 -6.14 -20.15 18.44
N MET A 144 -4.84 -20.17 18.18
CA MET A 144 -4.10 -21.42 17.89
C MET A 144 -4.04 -22.35 19.11
N GLN A 145 -3.78 -21.84 20.31
CA GLN A 145 -3.75 -22.66 21.53
C GLN A 145 -5.13 -23.21 21.92
N ALA A 146 -6.20 -22.43 21.75
CA ALA A 146 -7.56 -22.90 22.01
C ALA A 146 -7.98 -24.05 21.06
N SER A 147 -7.46 -24.05 19.83
CA SER A 147 -7.75 -25.09 18.83
C SER A 147 -6.95 -26.38 19.07
N SER A 148 -5.76 -26.32 19.67
CA SER A 148 -4.94 -27.49 20.01
C SER A 148 -5.34 -28.18 21.32
N LEU A 149 -6.13 -27.51 22.17
CA LEU A 149 -6.65 -28.07 23.42
C LEU A 149 -8.04 -28.70 23.26
N ALA A 150 -8.68 -28.51 22.10
CA ALA A 150 -9.99 -29.05 21.76
C ALA A 150 -9.96 -30.34 20.90
N SER A 151 -8.75 -30.86 20.65
CA SER A 151 -8.46 -32.09 19.89
C SER A 151 -7.84 -33.15 20.79
#